data_AF-A0A396AFB0-F1
#
_entry.id   AF-A0A396AFB0-F1
#
_cell.length_a   1.000
_cell.length_b   1.000
_cell.length_c   1.000
_cell.angle_alpha   90.00
_cell.angle_beta   90.00
_cell.angle_gamma   90.00
#
_symmetry.space_group_name_H-M   'P 1'
#
loop_
_entity.id
_entity.type
_entity.pdbx_description
1 polymer ?
#
loop_
_entity_poly.entity_id
_entity_poly.type
_entity_poly.pdbx_seq_one_letter_code
_entity_poly.pdbx_strand_id
1 'polypeptide(L)'
;MKTIKDAEEKMAANKVIKTHIINYAKTRETYITYRKSGYSKKFFEAHRDEITLHKAAKEAFSKLPDGKIPKVKDLNEEFVRLLSEKKAAYSEYKKIKKEMRDYQIAKQNVESFYAAQQSWDIEEDMKKKRQQER
;
A
#
# COMPACT_ATOMS: atom_id res chain seq x y z
N MET A 1 0.88 -7.19 9.57
CA MET A 1 0.96 -6.10 8.57
C MET A 1 -0.06 -6.27 7.43
N LYS A 2 -1.25 -6.83 7.70
CA LYS A 2 -2.36 -6.88 6.72
C LYS A 2 -2.94 -5.47 6.46
N THR A 3 -2.97 -4.63 7.50
CA THR A 3 -3.55 -3.28 7.48
C THR A 3 -3.00 -2.31 6.43
N ILE A 4 -1.69 -2.26 6.19
CA ILE A 4 -1.10 -1.35 5.19
C ILE A 4 -1.45 -1.79 3.77
N LYS A 5 -1.32 -3.09 3.47
CA LYS A 5 -1.63 -3.64 2.15
C LYS A 5 -3.12 -3.54 1.84
N ASP A 6 -3.97 -3.89 2.80
CA ASP A 6 -5.43 -3.77 2.66
C ASP A 6 -5.84 -2.31 2.40
N ALA A 7 -5.19 -1.34 3.07
CA ALA A 7 -5.43 0.08 2.81
C ALA A 7 -5.01 0.48 1.39
N GLU A 8 -3.87 0.00 0.90
CA GLU A 8 -3.40 0.27 -0.48
C GLU A 8 -4.36 -0.29 -1.53
N GLU A 9 -4.83 -1.52 -1.35
CA GLU A 9 -5.78 -2.17 -2.26
C GLU A 9 -7.11 -1.41 -2.30
N LYS A 10 -7.66 -1.03 -1.13
CA LYS A 10 -8.88 -0.22 -1.05
C LYS A 10 -8.70 1.15 -1.68
N MET A 11 -7.57 1.82 -1.46
CA MET A 11 -7.27 3.11 -2.10
C MET A 11 -7.21 2.98 -3.63
N ALA A 12 -6.62 1.92 -4.15
CA ALA A 12 -6.57 1.65 -5.59
C ALA A 12 -7.98 1.38 -6.16
N ALA A 13 -8.78 0.55 -5.48
CA ALA A 13 -10.17 0.30 -5.85
C ALA A 13 -11.01 1.58 -5.88
N ASN A 14 -10.90 2.42 -4.84
CA ASN A 14 -11.60 3.71 -4.78
C ASN A 14 -11.21 4.65 -5.93
N LYS A 15 -9.93 4.66 -6.33
CA LYS A 15 -9.46 5.43 -7.48
C LYS A 15 -10.09 4.95 -8.80
N VAL A 16 -10.16 3.64 -9.01
CA VAL A 16 -10.79 3.05 -10.20
C VAL A 16 -12.27 3.40 -10.25
N ILE A 17 -13.01 3.20 -9.16
CA ILE A 17 -14.45 3.52 -9.09
C ILE A 17 -14.69 5.02 -9.33
N LYS A 18 -13.90 5.89 -8.71
CA LYS A 18 -13.96 7.35 -8.93
C LYS A 18 -13.77 7.71 -10.41
N THR A 19 -12.83 7.04 -11.09
CA THR A 19 -12.56 7.26 -12.51
C THR A 19 -13.77 6.87 -13.37
N HIS A 20 -14.39 5.73 -13.10
CA HIS A 20 -15.61 5.31 -13.79
C HIS A 20 -16.78 6.28 -13.54
N ILE A 21 -16.96 6.79 -12.31
CA ILE A 21 -18.00 7.79 -12.01
C ILE A 21 -17.81 9.06 -12.85
N ILE A 22 -16.58 9.58 -12.91
CA ILE A 22 -16.25 10.77 -13.69
C ILE A 22 -16.47 10.51 -15.19
N ASN A 23 -15.97 9.39 -15.70
CA ASN A 23 -16.11 9.04 -17.12
C ASN A 23 -17.57 8.87 -17.51
N TYR A 24 -18.37 8.18 -16.69
CA TYR A 24 -19.80 8.02 -16.92
C TYR A 24 -20.52 9.36 -16.99
N ALA A 25 -20.23 10.26 -16.05
CA ALA A 25 -20.83 11.60 -16.01
C ALA A 25 -20.47 12.43 -17.25
N LYS A 26 -19.18 12.44 -17.65
CA LYS A 26 -18.70 13.21 -18.81
C LYS A 26 -19.23 12.69 -20.15
N THR A 27 -19.35 11.38 -20.30
CA THR A 27 -19.74 10.73 -21.57
C THR A 27 -21.24 10.48 -21.69
N ARG A 28 -22.02 10.85 -20.68
CA ARG A 28 -23.47 10.59 -20.61
C ARG A 28 -24.21 11.18 -21.80
N GLU A 29 -23.96 12.44 -22.15
CA GLU A 29 -24.68 13.14 -23.21
C GLU A 29 -24.39 12.54 -24.59
N THR A 30 -23.10 12.25 -24.86
CA THR A 30 -22.66 11.57 -26.08
C THR A 30 -23.31 10.19 -26.21
N TYR A 31 -23.38 9.42 -25.11
CA TYR A 31 -24.03 8.11 -25.11
C TYR A 31 -25.56 8.19 -25.31
N ILE A 32 -26.23 9.20 -24.73
CA ILE A 32 -27.66 9.46 -24.95
C ILE A 32 -27.91 9.76 -26.43
N THR A 33 -27.09 10.62 -27.03
CA THR A 33 -27.18 10.97 -28.47
C THR A 33 -26.95 9.75 -29.35
N TYR A 34 -25.94 8.94 -29.02
CA TYR A 34 -25.67 7.66 -29.69
C TYR A 34 -26.89 6.73 -29.65
N ARG A 35 -27.54 6.59 -28.49
CA ARG A 35 -28.75 5.78 -28.34
C ARG A 35 -29.93 6.35 -29.15
N LYS A 36 -30.12 7.67 -29.15
CA LYS A 36 -31.17 8.35 -29.94
C LYS A 36 -30.94 8.21 -31.45
N SER A 37 -29.69 8.12 -31.89
CA SER A 37 -29.32 7.89 -33.30
C SER A 37 -29.62 6.46 -33.80
N GLY A 38 -30.20 5.60 -32.96
CA GLY A 38 -30.42 4.19 -33.30
C GLY A 38 -29.13 3.38 -33.37
N TYR A 39 -28.11 3.77 -32.59
CA TYR A 39 -26.77 3.15 -32.61
C TYR A 39 -26.06 3.30 -33.96
N SER A 40 -26.17 4.47 -34.60
CA SER A 40 -25.53 4.76 -35.88
C SER A 40 -24.03 4.42 -35.86
N LYS A 41 -23.59 3.61 -36.82
CA LYS A 41 -22.18 3.21 -36.99
C LYS A 41 -21.27 4.42 -37.18
N LYS A 42 -21.72 5.40 -37.96
CA LYS A 42 -20.97 6.63 -38.25
C LYS A 42 -20.76 7.48 -36.97
N PHE A 43 -21.77 7.53 -36.10
CA PHE A 43 -21.66 8.21 -34.80
C PHE A 43 -20.76 7.44 -33.84
N PHE A 44 -20.87 6.09 -33.84
CA PHE A 44 -20.00 5.24 -33.04
C PHE A 44 -18.52 5.43 -33.38
N GLU A 45 -18.18 5.51 -34.66
CA GLU A 45 -16.80 5.74 -35.11
C GLU A 45 -16.28 7.13 -34.71
N ALA A 46 -17.11 8.17 -34.83
CA ALA A 46 -16.75 9.54 -34.45
C ALA A 46 -16.57 9.73 -32.93
N HIS A 47 -17.31 9.00 -32.11
CA HIS A 47 -17.29 9.11 -30.63
C HIS A 47 -16.85 7.81 -29.95
N ARG A 48 -15.99 7.02 -30.62
CA ARG A 48 -15.62 5.66 -30.22
C ARG A 48 -15.10 5.60 -28.79
N ASP A 49 -14.19 6.50 -28.44
CA ASP A 49 -13.55 6.53 -27.13
C ASP A 49 -14.55 6.86 -26.03
N GLU A 50 -15.38 7.89 -26.23
CA GLU A 50 -16.40 8.30 -25.26
C GLU A 50 -17.44 7.20 -25.01
N ILE A 51 -17.92 6.56 -26.06
CA ILE A 51 -18.89 5.47 -25.97
C ILE A 51 -18.26 4.25 -25.27
N THR A 52 -17.01 3.95 -25.56
CA THR A 52 -16.27 2.84 -24.92
C THR A 52 -16.06 3.11 -23.44
N LEU A 53 -15.64 4.32 -23.06
CA LEU A 53 -15.51 4.73 -21.66
C LEU A 53 -16.84 4.68 -20.91
N HIS A 54 -17.94 5.11 -21.55
CA HIS A 54 -19.28 5.04 -20.96
C HIS A 54 -19.70 3.58 -20.68
N LYS A 55 -19.52 2.71 -21.67
CA LYS A 55 -19.85 1.28 -21.55
C LYS A 55 -19.00 0.60 -20.47
N ALA A 56 -17.70 0.86 -20.45
CA ALA A 56 -16.79 0.33 -19.43
C ALA A 56 -17.18 0.80 -18.02
N ALA A 57 -17.55 2.08 -17.85
CA ALA A 57 -18.03 2.57 -16.57
C ALA A 57 -19.34 1.89 -16.13
N LYS A 58 -20.28 1.72 -17.05
CA LYS A 58 -21.55 1.01 -16.78
C LYS A 58 -21.32 -0.44 -16.35
N GLU A 59 -20.41 -1.16 -17.03
CA GLU A 59 -20.05 -2.52 -16.69
C GLU A 59 -19.35 -2.61 -15.32
N ALA A 60 -18.47 -1.67 -15.01
CA ALA A 60 -17.82 -1.59 -13.71
C ALA A 60 -18.85 -1.43 -12.58
N PHE A 61 -19.88 -0.59 -12.76
CA PHE A 61 -20.93 -0.42 -11.75
C PHE A 61 -21.79 -1.68 -11.56
N SER A 62 -22.02 -2.47 -12.60
CA SER A 62 -22.76 -3.74 -12.46
C SER A 62 -22.00 -4.80 -11.66
N LYS A 63 -20.69 -4.65 -11.48
CA LYS A 63 -19.84 -5.55 -10.67
C LYS A 63 -19.73 -5.10 -9.21
N LEU A 64 -20.31 -3.95 -8.84
CA LEU A 64 -20.28 -3.47 -7.46
C LEU A 64 -21.22 -4.30 -6.57
N PRO A 65 -20.80 -4.68 -5.35
CA PRO A 65 -21.69 -5.28 -4.37
C PRO A 65 -22.84 -4.30 -4.08
N ASP A 66 -24.05 -4.84 -4.02
CA ASP A 66 -25.31 -4.10 -3.80
C ASP A 66 -25.74 -3.14 -4.93
N GLY A 67 -25.01 -3.08 -6.04
CA GLY A 67 -25.32 -2.19 -7.18
C GLY A 67 -25.31 -0.70 -6.84
N LYS A 68 -24.86 -0.34 -5.64
CA LYS A 68 -24.88 1.04 -5.14
C LYS A 68 -23.61 1.75 -5.56
N ILE A 69 -23.77 2.78 -6.38
CA ILE A 69 -22.64 3.63 -6.80
C ILE A 69 -22.31 4.60 -5.66
N PRO A 70 -21.09 4.54 -5.09
CA PRO A 70 -20.69 5.45 -4.01
C PRO A 70 -20.55 6.89 -4.53
N LYS A 71 -20.73 7.89 -3.66
CA LYS A 71 -20.52 9.29 -4.04
C LYS A 71 -19.03 9.59 -4.11
N VAL A 72 -18.64 10.46 -5.04
CA VAL A 72 -17.24 10.89 -5.18
C VAL A 72 -16.71 11.56 -3.91
N LYS A 73 -17.58 12.28 -3.17
CA LYS A 73 -17.24 12.89 -1.89
C LYS A 73 -16.82 11.81 -0.87
N ASP A 74 -17.67 10.81 -0.66
CA ASP A 74 -17.44 9.71 0.28
C ASP A 74 -16.16 8.93 -0.07
N LEU A 75 -15.95 8.63 -1.37
CA LEU A 75 -14.71 8.00 -1.85
C LEU A 75 -13.46 8.84 -1.56
N ASN A 76 -13.58 10.16 -1.60
CA ASN A 76 -12.46 11.07 -1.35
C ASN A 76 -12.15 11.17 0.15
N GLU A 77 -13.17 11.25 0.99
CA GLU A 77 -13.03 11.23 2.44
C GLU A 77 -12.40 9.92 2.91
N GLU A 78 -12.88 8.78 2.39
CA GLU A 78 -12.29 7.48 2.70
C GLU A 78 -10.84 7.38 2.22
N PHE A 79 -10.52 7.87 1.02
CA PHE A 79 -9.14 7.87 0.53
C PHE A 79 -8.21 8.69 1.44
N VAL A 80 -8.65 9.86 1.90
CA VAL A 80 -7.86 10.71 2.82
C VAL A 80 -7.65 10.00 4.16
N ARG A 81 -8.70 9.37 4.70
CA ARG A 81 -8.62 8.57 5.93
C ARG A 81 -7.62 7.42 5.78
N LEU A 82 -7.78 6.58 4.74
CA LEU A 82 -6.89 5.44 4.47
C LEU A 82 -5.44 5.88 4.25
N LEU A 83 -5.22 7.01 3.57
CA LEU A 83 -3.88 7.57 3.39
C LEU A 83 -3.24 7.97 4.73
N SER A 84 -4.01 8.57 5.63
CA SER A 84 -3.55 8.93 6.98
C SER A 84 -3.20 7.70 7.81
N GLU A 85 -4.10 6.72 7.84
CA GLU A 85 -3.90 5.44 8.55
C GLU A 85 -2.67 4.70 8.02
N LYS A 86 -2.51 4.62 6.70
CA LYS A 86 -1.33 4.04 6.06
C LYS A 86 -0.04 4.74 6.49
N LYS A 87 -0.03 6.08 6.51
CA LYS A 87 1.15 6.86 6.92
C LYS A 87 1.50 6.61 8.38
N ALA A 88 0.51 6.61 9.27
CA ALA A 88 0.71 6.35 10.69
C ALA A 88 1.26 4.94 10.92
N ALA A 89 0.63 3.92 10.32
CA ALA A 89 1.07 2.53 10.44
C ALA A 89 2.49 2.32 9.87
N TYR A 90 2.83 2.99 8.77
CA TYR A 90 4.16 2.90 8.18
C TYR A 90 5.23 3.57 9.04
N SER A 91 4.91 4.70 9.67
CA SER A 91 5.81 5.38 10.60
C SER A 91 6.12 4.49 11.81
N GLU A 92 5.08 3.86 12.38
CA GLU A 92 5.24 2.95 13.51
C GLU A 92 6.08 1.72 13.15
N TYR A 93 5.79 1.10 11.99
CA TYR A 93 6.60 0.01 11.46
C TYR A 93 8.08 0.40 11.32
N LYS A 94 8.35 1.61 10.80
CA LYS A 94 9.72 2.11 10.63
C LYS A 94 10.43 2.29 11.98
N LYS A 95 9.73 2.78 13.00
CA LYS A 95 10.25 2.95 14.36
C LYS A 95 10.61 1.61 14.99
N ILE A 96 9.66 0.67 15.03
CA ILE A 96 9.87 -0.67 15.60
C ILE A 96 11.01 -1.40 14.89
N LYS A 97 11.10 -1.29 13.56
CA LYS A 97 12.20 -1.90 12.78
C LYS A 97 13.56 -1.32 13.16
N LYS A 98 13.64 -0.02 13.43
CA LYS A 98 14.88 0.61 13.91
C LYS A 98 15.24 0.10 15.30
N GLU A 99 14.29 0.14 16.24
CA GLU A 99 14.50 -0.33 17.62
C GLU A 99 14.94 -1.79 17.67
N MET A 100 14.36 -2.66 16.84
CA MET A 100 14.77 -4.06 16.73
C MET A 100 16.23 -4.21 16.26
N ARG A 101 16.66 -3.39 15.31
CA ARG A 101 18.06 -3.37 14.84
C ARG A 101 19.00 -2.89 15.95
N ASP A 102 18.64 -1.82 16.63
CA ASP A 102 19.44 -1.26 17.71
C ASP A 102 19.57 -2.27 18.87
N TYR A 103 18.50 -3.00 19.18
CA TYR A 103 18.52 -4.09 20.15
C TYR A 103 19.42 -5.25 19.73
N GLN A 104 19.38 -5.65 18.45
CA GLN A 104 20.27 -6.69 17.92
C GLN A 104 21.75 -6.29 18.03
N ILE A 105 22.08 -5.04 17.73
CA ILE A 105 23.43 -4.50 17.88
C ILE A 105 23.85 -4.51 19.36
N ALA A 106 22.99 -4.01 20.26
CA ALA A 106 23.28 -4.01 21.69
C ALA A 106 23.52 -5.43 22.22
N LYS A 107 22.70 -6.41 21.82
CA LYS A 107 22.88 -7.82 22.15
C LYS A 107 24.23 -8.34 21.65
N GLN A 108 24.55 -8.11 20.37
CA GLN A 108 25.82 -8.57 19.78
C GLN A 108 27.04 -7.94 20.49
N ASN A 109 26.94 -6.66 20.89
CA ASN A 109 28.00 -5.99 21.63
C ASN A 109 28.21 -6.64 23.00
N VAL A 110 27.14 -6.92 23.76
CA VAL A 110 27.22 -7.61 25.06
C VAL A 110 27.84 -9.00 24.92
N GLU A 111 27.41 -9.79 23.92
CA GLU A 111 27.98 -11.11 23.64
C GLU A 111 29.47 -11.02 23.28
N SER A 112 29.86 -10.01 22.50
CA SER A 112 31.25 -9.79 22.11
C SER A 112 32.13 -9.38 23.29
N PHE A 113 31.65 -8.50 24.17
CA PHE A 113 32.37 -8.13 25.39
C PHE A 113 32.53 -9.30 26.35
N TYR A 114 31.49 -10.12 26.51
CA TYR A 114 31.58 -11.32 27.34
C TYR A 114 32.60 -12.33 26.79
N ALA A 115 32.59 -12.58 25.48
CA ALA A 115 33.57 -13.45 24.84
C ALA A 115 35.01 -12.92 24.96
N ALA A 116 35.19 -11.60 24.80
CA ALA A 116 36.48 -10.95 24.99
C ALA A 116 36.97 -11.11 26.44
N GLN A 117 36.12 -10.87 27.44
CA GLN A 117 36.48 -11.04 28.85
C GLN A 117 36.93 -12.47 29.15
N GLN A 118 36.17 -13.48 28.68
CA GLN A 118 36.56 -14.88 28.85
C GLN A 118 37.93 -15.19 28.23
N SER A 119 38.21 -14.64 27.05
CA SER A 119 39.52 -14.82 26.40
C SER A 119 40.66 -14.18 27.21
N TRP A 120 40.43 -13.02 27.81
CA TRP A 120 41.42 -12.33 28.64
C TRP A 120 41.70 -13.11 29.92
N ASP A 121 40.65 -13.59 30.60
CA ASP A 121 40.77 -14.39 31.83
C ASP A 121 41.59 -15.68 31.56
N ILE A 122 41.31 -16.36 30.44
CA ILE A 122 42.06 -17.56 30.02
C ILE A 122 43.54 -17.23 29.76
N GLU A 123 43.82 -16.15 29.05
CA GLU A 123 45.21 -15.76 28.74
C GLU A 123 46.00 -15.38 30.00
N GLU A 124 45.36 -14.69 30.95
CA GLU A 124 45.96 -14.30 32.22
C GLU A 124 46.30 -15.53 33.08
N ASP A 125 45.38 -16.49 33.20
CA ASP A 125 45.62 -17.74 33.91
C ASP A 125 46.77 -18.55 33.28
N MET A 126 46.83 -18.60 31.95
CA MET A 126 47.94 -19.25 31.24
C MET A 126 49.27 -18.51 31.42
N LYS A 127 49.28 -17.18 31.57
CA LYS A 127 50.48 -16.41 31.92
C LYS A 127 50.93 -16.70 33.35
N LYS A 128 50.00 -16.74 34.31
CA LYS A 128 50.29 -17.05 35.73
C LYS A 128 50.90 -18.45 35.89
N LYS A 129 50.32 -19.47 35.26
CA LYS A 129 50.86 -20.85 35.29
C LYS A 129 52.30 -20.92 34.77
N ARG A 130 52.58 -20.28 33.62
CA ARG A 130 53.93 -20.24 33.03
C ARG A 130 54.97 -19.52 33.90
N GLN A 131 54.56 -18.61 34.77
CA GLN A 131 55.46 -17.92 35.70
C GLN A 131 55.76 -18.77 36.95
N GLN A 132 54.83 -19.63 37.38
CA GLN A 132 55.04 -20.53 38.53
C GLN A 132 55.92 -21.74 38.19
N GLU A 133 55.99 -22.11 36.92
CA GLU A 133 56.83 -23.21 36.42
C GLU A 133 58.29 -22.80 36.10
N ARG A 134 58.66 -21.54 36.34
CA ARG A 134 60.02 -21.00 36.17
C ARG A 134 60.68 -20.76 37.51
#